data_AF-A0A388LGY0-F1
#
_entry.id   AF-A0A388LGY0-F1
#
_cell.length_a   1.000
_cell.length_b   1.000
_cell.length_c   1.000
_cell.angle_alpha   90.00
_cell.angle_beta   90.00
_cell.angle_gamma   90.00
#
_symmetry.space_group_name_H-M   'P 1'
#
loop_
_entity.id
_entity.type
_entity.pdbx_description
1 polymer ?
#
loop_
_entity_poly.entity_id
_entity_poly.type
_entity_poly.pdbx_seq_one_letter_code
_entity_poly.pdbx_strand_id
1 'polypeptide(L)'
;MADLVKYTRCERYMVRMFNYILFKAEGRSKEDWSADFFIGYTTILERYSKNGLTDEKWTEERDRIPDDKARKMPTRLGGPDEINGENGAGLEATQGMYKATPFHLRCFIYEAIDCLDDLRVEVNRISSSACSIFWEVRKRITTFLPFEIEPKGVLTDNEEVVGTARGMKIRATILDTSTSPKCVPWDDDAFSKLYVFLMTCCGENWALIIFASMKHQKQVMMQSVYNWNDVEVLTGSWYRHYTPSTTLNKYGNIAVRYTDMMAIVLHAKNGNFDNITVAPKLRAELTNLNVEEGEFVRCSGECIGVEGDIGAVYSWMERESSRLRKLCNSFIREDDGVMLLGRAHAGLIWELARVGHHVFACDDTTKELKYLSKFLEFYVKDPRNKCRFEKPEVEHRKDRDIYYMLGRKREKVWAYLFGDAPWTAVDNDFVIRKNELEIKMNEYHGSHMGAFHMFVVRCEHLYFNMKKRALSCRDYVDLARKTGNFNNIDCDEDTSDFDLDVPSHATQRSAQGARAEEPQGSTRLRPGRVWERHMLVRETWNIE
;
A
#
# COMPACT_ATOMS: atom_id res chain seq x y z
N MET A 1 -15.96 28.53 -3.76
CA MET A 1 -15.05 28.44 -4.94
C MET A 1 -13.96 27.39 -4.71
N ALA A 2 -13.32 27.34 -3.54
CA ALA A 2 -12.37 26.27 -3.17
C ALA A 2 -12.99 24.85 -3.22
N ASP A 3 -14.23 24.70 -2.73
CA ASP A 3 -14.92 23.39 -2.71
C ASP A 3 -15.25 22.87 -4.12
N LEU A 4 -15.58 23.77 -5.05
CA LEU A 4 -15.86 23.42 -6.45
C LEU A 4 -14.60 22.94 -7.18
N VAL A 5 -13.44 23.54 -6.86
CA VAL A 5 -12.15 23.13 -7.42
C VAL A 5 -11.74 21.76 -6.89
N LYS A 6 -11.93 21.51 -5.59
CA LYS A 6 -11.68 20.19 -4.97
C LYS A 6 -12.58 19.12 -5.61
N TYR A 7 -13.88 19.38 -5.68
CA TYR A 7 -14.85 18.50 -6.34
C TYR A 7 -14.40 18.11 -7.75
N THR A 8 -14.08 19.11 -8.57
CA THR A 8 -13.69 18.89 -9.96
C THR A 8 -12.38 18.09 -10.09
N ARG A 9 -11.48 18.18 -9.10
CA ARG A 9 -10.24 17.38 -9.06
C ARG A 9 -10.53 15.93 -8.70
N CYS A 10 -11.32 15.68 -7.66
CA CYS A 10 -11.68 14.31 -7.25
C CYS A 10 -12.46 13.59 -8.36
N GLU A 11 -13.39 14.30 -9.02
CA GLU A 11 -14.15 13.79 -10.17
C GLU A 11 -13.21 13.31 -11.30
N ARG A 12 -12.24 14.16 -11.68
CA ARG A 12 -11.27 13.81 -12.72
C ARG A 12 -10.36 12.66 -12.30
N TYR A 13 -9.95 12.62 -11.04
CA TYR A 13 -9.17 11.51 -10.50
C TYR A 13 -9.93 10.20 -10.66
N MET A 14 -11.20 10.19 -10.27
CA MET A 14 -12.07 9.01 -10.34
C MET A 14 -12.27 8.53 -11.77
N VAL A 15 -12.63 9.43 -12.71
CA VAL A 15 -12.76 9.11 -14.14
C VAL A 15 -11.45 8.54 -14.71
N ARG A 16 -10.30 9.11 -14.35
CA ARG A 16 -9.01 8.62 -14.86
C ARG A 16 -8.65 7.24 -14.33
N MET A 17 -8.83 7.00 -13.03
CA MET A 17 -8.57 5.67 -12.45
C MET A 17 -9.52 4.62 -13.03
N PHE A 18 -10.78 5.00 -13.28
CA PHE A 18 -11.75 4.13 -13.94
C PHE A 18 -11.27 3.71 -15.34
N ASN A 19 -10.91 4.69 -16.18
CA ASN A 19 -10.39 4.43 -17.51
C ASN A 19 -9.09 3.61 -17.47
N TYR A 20 -8.20 3.88 -16.52
CA TYR A 20 -6.95 3.13 -16.40
C TYR A 20 -7.16 1.67 -15.99
N ILE A 21 -8.05 1.41 -15.03
CA ILE A 21 -8.39 0.04 -14.63
C ILE A 21 -9.09 -0.70 -15.78
N LEU A 22 -10.00 -0.03 -16.49
CA LEU A 22 -10.64 -0.57 -17.69
C LEU A 22 -9.61 -0.92 -18.77
N PHE A 23 -8.66 -0.01 -19.02
CA PHE A 23 -7.57 -0.21 -19.98
C PHE A 23 -6.75 -1.46 -19.66
N LYS A 24 -6.44 -1.67 -18.37
CA LYS A 24 -5.74 -2.86 -17.90
C LYS A 24 -6.57 -4.14 -18.05
N ALA A 25 -7.83 -4.10 -17.62
CA ALA A 25 -8.73 -5.25 -17.67
C ALA A 25 -8.97 -5.73 -19.11
N GLU A 26 -9.01 -4.79 -20.07
CA GLU A 26 -9.14 -5.11 -21.50
C GLU A 26 -7.81 -5.58 -22.15
N GLY A 27 -6.69 -5.60 -21.42
CA GLY A 27 -5.40 -6.09 -21.94
C GLY A 27 -4.81 -5.26 -23.08
N ARG A 28 -5.09 -3.94 -23.09
CA ARG A 28 -4.73 -3.01 -24.15
C ARG A 28 -3.22 -2.74 -24.24
N SER A 29 -2.73 -2.39 -25.43
CA SER A 29 -1.32 -2.03 -25.62
C SER A 29 -1.08 -0.55 -25.31
N LYS A 30 0.18 -0.13 -25.12
CA LYS A 30 0.51 1.26 -24.75
C LYS A 30 0.00 2.26 -25.79
N GLU A 31 -0.05 1.86 -27.06
CA GLU A 31 -0.50 2.65 -28.19
C GLU A 31 -2.01 2.95 -28.15
N ASP A 32 -2.78 2.12 -27.44
CA ASP A 32 -4.23 2.31 -27.28
C ASP A 32 -4.57 3.39 -26.22
N TRP A 33 -3.60 3.89 -25.45
CA TRP A 33 -3.83 4.98 -24.49
C TRP A 33 -3.91 6.32 -25.21
N SER A 34 -5.07 6.62 -25.79
CA SER A 34 -5.33 7.85 -26.55
C SER A 34 -6.64 8.52 -26.13
N ALA A 35 -6.89 9.72 -26.65
CA ALA A 35 -8.14 10.46 -26.46
C ALA A 35 -9.39 9.60 -26.75
N ASP A 36 -9.33 8.78 -27.80
CA ASP A 36 -10.45 7.95 -28.26
C ASP A 36 -10.84 6.84 -27.28
N PHE A 37 -9.89 6.42 -26.43
CA PHE A 37 -10.16 5.40 -25.42
C PHE A 37 -10.89 5.98 -24.20
N PHE A 38 -10.65 7.25 -23.87
CA PHE A 38 -11.20 7.86 -22.65
C PHE A 38 -12.71 8.02 -22.72
N ILE A 39 -13.41 7.34 -21.81
CA ILE A 39 -14.84 7.55 -21.60
C ILE A 39 -15.10 8.49 -20.42
N GLY A 40 -16.05 9.40 -20.60
CA GLY A 40 -16.47 10.34 -19.57
C GLY A 40 -17.40 9.73 -18.53
N TYR A 41 -17.63 10.48 -17.45
CA TYR A 41 -18.51 10.11 -16.34
C TYR A 41 -19.88 9.57 -16.79
N THR A 42 -20.57 10.29 -17.67
CA THR A 42 -21.90 9.91 -18.14
C THR A 42 -21.88 8.57 -18.87
N THR A 43 -20.89 8.36 -19.73
CA THR A 43 -20.71 7.10 -20.47
C THR A 43 -20.37 5.95 -19.53
N ILE A 44 -19.56 6.20 -18.50
CA ILE A 44 -19.23 5.21 -17.46
C ILE A 44 -20.51 4.78 -16.73
N LEU A 45 -21.30 5.73 -16.22
CA LEU A 45 -22.55 5.42 -15.53
C LEU A 45 -23.52 4.65 -16.43
N GLU A 46 -23.72 5.10 -17.68
CA GLU A 46 -24.60 4.41 -18.62
C GLU A 46 -24.15 2.97 -18.89
N ARG A 47 -22.85 2.78 -19.17
CA ARG A 47 -22.25 1.49 -19.53
C ARG A 47 -22.30 0.49 -18.37
N TYR A 48 -22.03 0.93 -17.15
CA TYR A 48 -21.90 0.06 -15.98
C TYR A 48 -23.09 0.12 -15.01
N SER A 49 -24.16 0.85 -15.35
CA SER A 49 -25.42 0.89 -14.59
C SER A 49 -25.99 -0.50 -14.29
N LYS A 50 -25.90 -1.42 -15.26
CA LYS A 50 -26.37 -2.81 -15.11
C LYS A 50 -25.60 -3.60 -14.06
N ASN A 51 -24.37 -3.19 -13.77
CA ASN A 51 -23.51 -3.77 -12.73
C ASN A 51 -23.71 -3.09 -11.37
N GLY A 52 -24.69 -2.19 -11.25
CA GLY A 52 -25.02 -1.53 -10.00
C GLY A 52 -24.23 -0.26 -9.70
N LEU A 53 -23.54 0.28 -10.71
CA LEU A 53 -22.92 1.60 -10.61
C LEU A 53 -24.01 2.69 -10.71
N THR A 54 -24.13 3.51 -9.67
CA THR A 54 -25.09 4.63 -9.62
C THR A 54 -24.36 5.95 -9.33
N ASP A 55 -25.04 7.07 -9.59
CA ASP A 55 -24.54 8.42 -9.33
C ASP A 55 -24.26 8.62 -7.83
N GLU A 56 -25.09 8.03 -6.96
CA GLU A 56 -24.93 8.09 -5.50
C GLU A 56 -23.66 7.36 -5.05
N LYS A 57 -23.44 6.12 -5.51
CA LYS A 57 -22.24 5.35 -5.17
C LYS A 57 -20.97 6.01 -5.69
N TRP A 58 -21.03 6.55 -6.91
CA TRP A 58 -19.93 7.31 -7.47
C TRP A 58 -19.59 8.53 -6.62
N THR A 59 -20.60 9.30 -6.24
CA THR A 59 -20.46 10.50 -5.40
C THR A 59 -19.86 10.16 -4.04
N GLU A 60 -20.35 9.09 -3.40
CA GLU A 60 -19.84 8.65 -2.10
C GLU A 60 -18.35 8.26 -2.16
N GLU A 61 -17.96 7.45 -3.14
CA GLU A 61 -16.56 7.04 -3.29
C GLU A 61 -15.64 8.19 -3.73
N ARG A 62 -16.13 9.12 -4.55
CA ARG A 62 -15.39 10.33 -4.93
C ARG A 62 -15.05 11.17 -3.72
N ASP A 63 -16.00 11.36 -2.82
CA ASP A 63 -15.85 12.26 -1.67
C ASP A 63 -14.88 11.69 -0.62
N ARG A 64 -14.60 10.37 -0.67
CA ARG A 64 -13.56 9.68 0.11
C ARG A 64 -12.15 9.89 -0.46
N ILE A 65 -11.98 10.42 -1.67
CA ILE A 65 -10.65 10.62 -2.29
C ILE A 65 -9.86 11.71 -1.54
N PRO A 66 -8.63 11.41 -1.06
CA PRO A 66 -7.76 12.41 -0.44
C PRO A 66 -7.40 13.56 -1.39
N ASP A 67 -7.48 14.80 -0.89
CA ASP A 67 -7.27 16.01 -1.70
C ASP A 67 -5.84 16.11 -2.28
N ASP A 68 -4.84 15.59 -1.56
CA ASP A 68 -3.44 15.56 -2.02
C ASP A 68 -3.26 14.68 -3.27
N LYS A 69 -4.03 13.59 -3.38
CA LYS A 69 -4.04 12.71 -4.56
C LYS A 69 -4.73 13.42 -5.73
N ALA A 70 -5.88 14.04 -5.47
CA ALA A 70 -6.66 14.76 -6.47
C ALA A 70 -5.92 15.99 -7.06
N ARG A 71 -5.06 16.65 -6.27
CA ARG A 71 -4.23 17.77 -6.74
C ARG A 71 -3.23 17.41 -7.84
N LYS A 72 -2.82 16.14 -7.93
CA LYS A 72 -1.86 15.67 -8.94
C LYS A 72 -2.50 15.49 -10.33
N MET A 73 -3.81 15.72 -10.46
CA MET A 73 -4.55 15.52 -11.70
C MET A 73 -4.34 16.63 -12.72
N PRO A 74 -3.99 16.30 -13.98
CA PRO A 74 -3.97 17.25 -15.08
C PRO A 74 -5.31 17.98 -15.27
N THR A 75 -5.26 19.18 -15.85
CA THR A 75 -6.46 20.00 -16.06
C THR A 75 -7.47 19.34 -16.99
N ARG A 76 -6.99 18.61 -18.00
CA ARG A 76 -7.79 17.90 -19.02
C ARG A 76 -7.53 16.40 -18.96
N LEU A 77 -8.56 15.60 -19.26
CA LEU A 77 -8.46 14.15 -19.43
C LEU A 77 -8.59 13.83 -20.92
N GLY A 78 -7.82 12.86 -21.42
CA GLY A 78 -7.97 12.42 -22.82
C GLY A 78 -7.54 13.46 -23.85
N GLY A 79 -6.68 14.42 -23.49
CA GLY A 79 -6.19 15.45 -24.42
C GLY A 79 -4.91 15.04 -25.17
N PRO A 80 -4.40 15.89 -26.08
CA PRO A 80 -3.15 15.64 -26.81
C PRO A 80 -1.95 15.36 -25.89
N ASP A 81 -1.97 15.94 -24.68
CA ASP A 81 -0.96 15.75 -23.65
C ASP A 81 -0.83 14.29 -23.17
N GLU A 82 -1.87 13.44 -23.39
CA GLU A 82 -1.86 12.02 -23.03
C GLU A 82 -0.89 11.19 -23.87
N ILE A 83 -0.71 11.55 -25.15
CA ILE A 83 0.14 10.83 -26.09
C ILE A 83 1.61 11.16 -25.82
N ASN A 84 1.89 12.43 -25.52
CA ASN A 84 3.26 12.92 -25.33
C ASN A 84 3.76 12.83 -23.88
N GLY A 85 2.88 12.53 -22.92
CA GLY A 85 3.24 12.42 -21.50
C GLY A 85 3.64 13.75 -20.86
N GLU A 86 3.19 14.87 -21.42
CA GLU A 86 3.53 16.22 -20.94
C GLU A 86 2.69 16.60 -19.72
N ASN A 87 3.22 17.48 -18.85
CA ASN A 87 2.51 18.03 -17.69
C ASN A 87 1.93 17.01 -16.69
N GLY A 88 2.53 15.81 -16.57
CA GLY A 88 2.05 14.76 -15.68
C GLY A 88 0.82 14.01 -16.20
N ALA A 89 0.52 14.12 -17.51
CA ALA A 89 -0.46 13.30 -18.23
C ALA A 89 0.19 12.03 -18.82
N GLY A 90 -0.61 11.21 -19.50
CA GLY A 90 -0.16 10.00 -20.18
C GLY A 90 -0.14 8.73 -19.33
N LEU A 91 0.16 7.60 -19.98
CA LEU A 91 0.04 6.26 -19.39
C LEU A 91 0.98 6.06 -18.20
N GLU A 92 2.24 6.52 -18.29
CA GLU A 92 3.25 6.35 -17.23
C GLU A 92 2.90 7.15 -15.96
N ALA A 93 2.45 8.39 -16.11
CA ALA A 93 1.97 9.19 -14.98
C ALA A 93 0.73 8.54 -14.35
N THR A 94 -0.16 7.97 -15.17
CA THR A 94 -1.36 7.25 -14.70
C THR A 94 -1.03 5.97 -13.96
N GLN A 95 -0.02 5.22 -14.42
CA GLN A 95 0.52 4.07 -13.70
C GLN A 95 1.03 4.47 -12.30
N GLY A 96 1.77 5.58 -12.20
CA GLY A 96 2.23 6.11 -10.92
C GLY A 96 1.07 6.52 -9.99
N MET A 97 0.05 7.18 -10.54
CA MET A 97 -1.17 7.53 -9.80
C MET A 97 -1.91 6.29 -9.29
N TYR A 98 -2.06 5.29 -10.15
CA TYR A 98 -2.73 4.03 -9.84
C TYR A 98 -2.07 3.30 -8.68
N LYS A 99 -0.73 3.20 -8.66
CA LYS A 99 0.02 2.61 -7.53
C LYS A 99 -0.28 3.29 -6.20
N ALA A 100 -0.54 4.60 -6.22
CA ALA A 100 -0.84 5.42 -5.05
C ALA A 100 -2.35 5.53 -4.75
N THR A 101 -3.22 4.91 -5.57
CA THR A 101 -4.67 4.93 -5.42
C THR A 101 -5.10 4.10 -4.21
N PRO A 102 -6.01 4.63 -3.35
CA PRO A 102 -6.58 3.87 -2.24
C PRO A 102 -7.18 2.54 -2.68
N PHE A 103 -7.02 1.52 -1.85
CA PHE A 103 -7.45 0.16 -2.18
C PHE A 103 -8.98 0.05 -2.34
N HIS A 104 -9.76 0.75 -1.50
CA HIS A 104 -11.22 0.78 -1.61
C HIS A 104 -11.69 1.28 -2.99
N LEU A 105 -11.04 2.32 -3.54
CA LEU A 105 -11.39 2.85 -4.85
C LEU A 105 -11.06 1.85 -5.97
N ARG A 106 -9.96 1.09 -5.85
CA ARG A 106 -9.66 0.01 -6.81
C ARG A 106 -10.75 -1.06 -6.75
N CYS A 107 -11.12 -1.52 -5.54
CA CYS A 107 -12.19 -2.50 -5.36
C CYS A 107 -13.50 -2.02 -6.00
N PHE A 108 -13.91 -0.79 -5.70
CA PHE A 108 -15.11 -0.18 -6.27
C PHE A 108 -15.12 -0.21 -7.80
N ILE A 109 -14.02 0.20 -8.43
CA ILE A 109 -13.93 0.25 -9.90
C ILE A 109 -13.92 -1.15 -10.50
N TYR A 110 -13.13 -2.07 -9.94
CA TYR A 110 -13.06 -3.46 -10.40
C TYR A 110 -14.40 -4.21 -10.21
N GLU A 111 -15.15 -3.90 -9.16
CA GLU A 111 -16.53 -4.37 -8.95
C GLU A 111 -17.47 -3.80 -10.02
N ALA A 112 -17.40 -2.49 -10.29
CA ALA A 112 -18.23 -1.83 -11.29
C ALA A 112 -18.06 -2.43 -12.69
N ILE A 113 -16.84 -2.85 -13.06
CA ILE A 113 -16.56 -3.47 -14.36
C ILE A 113 -16.66 -5.00 -14.37
N ASP A 114 -17.06 -5.63 -13.25
CA ASP A 114 -17.15 -7.09 -13.08
C ASP A 114 -15.82 -7.83 -13.34
N CYS A 115 -14.70 -7.18 -13.02
CA CYS A 115 -13.34 -7.73 -13.17
C CYS A 115 -12.63 -7.89 -11.82
N LEU A 116 -13.38 -8.17 -10.74
CA LEU A 116 -12.78 -8.38 -9.41
C LEU A 116 -11.72 -9.48 -9.41
N ASP A 117 -11.85 -10.51 -10.25
CA ASP A 117 -10.83 -11.55 -10.38
C ASP A 117 -9.48 -11.02 -10.92
N ASP A 118 -9.47 -9.94 -11.71
CA ASP A 118 -8.23 -9.30 -12.17
C ASP A 118 -7.56 -8.50 -11.05
N LEU A 119 -8.34 -7.79 -10.23
CA LEU A 119 -7.83 -7.18 -9.00
C LEU A 119 -7.30 -8.25 -8.06
N ARG A 120 -7.97 -9.41 -7.98
CA ARG A 120 -7.49 -10.56 -7.22
C ARG A 120 -6.15 -11.05 -7.75
N VAL A 121 -5.98 -11.20 -9.06
CA VAL A 121 -4.69 -11.58 -9.67
C VAL A 121 -3.62 -10.52 -9.39
N GLU A 122 -3.97 -9.24 -9.40
CA GLU A 122 -3.05 -8.15 -9.08
C GLU A 122 -2.60 -8.15 -7.62
N VAL A 123 -3.53 -8.22 -6.67
CA VAL A 123 -3.24 -8.34 -5.23
C VAL A 123 -2.50 -9.66 -4.96
N ASN A 124 -2.89 -10.73 -5.66
CA ASN A 124 -2.18 -12.00 -5.60
C ASN A 124 -0.80 -11.92 -6.23
N ARG A 125 -0.52 -11.01 -7.17
CA ARG A 125 0.83 -10.75 -7.68
C ARG A 125 1.72 -10.12 -6.63
N ILE A 126 1.15 -9.33 -5.72
CA ILE A 126 1.82 -8.73 -4.58
C ILE A 126 2.08 -9.79 -3.49
N SER A 127 1.13 -10.69 -3.22
CA SER A 127 1.34 -11.81 -2.28
C SER A 127 2.12 -13.01 -2.87
N SER A 128 2.16 -13.16 -4.21
CA SER A 128 2.95 -14.20 -4.91
C SER A 128 4.37 -13.78 -5.28
N SER A 129 4.73 -12.51 -5.10
CA SER A 129 6.13 -12.08 -5.10
C SER A 129 6.85 -12.47 -3.81
N ALA A 130 6.09 -12.77 -2.75
CA ALA A 130 6.60 -13.26 -1.48
C ALA A 130 7.34 -14.59 -1.68
N CYS A 131 8.65 -14.57 -1.40
CA CYS A 131 9.52 -15.72 -1.48
C CYS A 131 9.69 -16.30 -0.08
N SER A 132 9.06 -17.44 0.20
CA SER A 132 9.28 -18.18 1.45
C SER A 132 10.40 -19.20 1.28
N ILE A 133 11.44 -19.08 2.11
CA ILE A 133 12.64 -19.92 2.06
C ILE A 133 12.66 -20.79 3.31
N PHE A 134 12.56 -22.11 3.12
CA PHE A 134 12.76 -23.08 4.18
C PHE A 134 14.25 -23.39 4.34
N TRP A 135 14.76 -23.24 5.56
CA TRP A 135 16.15 -23.52 5.92
C TRP A 135 16.25 -24.89 6.59
N GLU A 136 16.88 -25.85 5.93
CA GLU A 136 16.85 -27.26 6.36
C GLU A 136 17.61 -27.50 7.67
N VAL A 137 18.68 -26.73 7.91
CA VAL A 137 19.53 -26.85 9.10
C VAL A 137 18.81 -26.31 10.33
N ARG A 138 18.11 -25.17 10.19
CA ARG A 138 17.43 -24.49 11.30
C ARG A 138 15.95 -24.85 11.42
N LYS A 139 15.39 -25.58 10.45
CA LYS A 139 13.99 -26.00 10.39
C LYS A 139 13.01 -24.83 10.54
N ARG A 140 13.27 -23.75 9.81
CA ARG A 140 12.47 -22.51 9.87
C ARG A 140 12.27 -21.91 8.49
N ILE A 141 11.27 -21.04 8.39
CA ILE A 141 10.94 -20.31 7.17
C ILE A 141 11.31 -18.85 7.37
N THR A 142 11.95 -18.25 6.37
CA THR A 142 12.05 -16.79 6.26
C THR A 142 11.34 -16.32 5.01
N THR A 143 10.72 -15.15 5.09
CA THR A 143 9.96 -14.58 3.99
C THR A 143 10.66 -13.34 3.49
N PHE A 144 10.94 -13.30 2.19
CA PHE A 144 11.30 -12.07 1.48
C PHE A 144 10.08 -11.57 0.72
N LEU A 145 9.68 -10.32 0.95
CA LEU A 145 8.59 -9.68 0.23
C LEU A 145 9.09 -8.43 -0.50
N PRO A 146 9.18 -8.46 -1.84
CA PRO A 146 9.38 -7.27 -2.64
C PRO A 146 8.04 -6.59 -2.97
N PHE A 147 7.99 -5.27 -2.81
CA PHE A 147 6.79 -4.47 -3.05
C PHE A 147 7.13 -3.22 -3.85
N GLU A 148 6.45 -3.06 -4.98
CA GLU A 148 6.74 -1.99 -5.93
C GLU A 148 5.99 -0.71 -5.57
N ILE A 149 6.64 0.15 -4.82
CA ILE A 149 6.10 1.43 -4.39
C ILE A 149 7.25 2.41 -4.15
N GLU A 150 7.01 3.67 -4.50
CA GLU A 150 7.93 4.73 -4.12
C GLU A 150 8.09 4.75 -2.59
N PRO A 151 9.32 4.85 -2.04
CA PRO A 151 9.55 4.81 -0.59
C PRO A 151 8.71 5.83 0.18
N LYS A 152 8.46 7.01 -0.40
CA LYS A 152 7.56 8.01 0.17
C LYS A 152 6.08 7.68 0.02
N GLY A 153 5.71 6.97 -1.05
CA GLY A 153 4.34 6.51 -1.29
C GLY A 153 3.85 5.53 -0.21
N VAL A 154 4.78 4.80 0.42
CA VAL A 154 4.49 3.94 1.58
C VAL A 154 3.91 4.74 2.76
N LEU A 155 4.29 6.00 2.90
CA LEU A 155 3.92 6.83 4.04
C LEU A 155 2.47 7.34 3.99
N THR A 156 1.75 7.14 2.87
CA THR A 156 0.35 7.56 2.72
C THR A 156 -0.58 6.35 2.74
N ASP A 157 -1.36 6.20 3.82
CA ASP A 157 -2.48 5.28 4.02
C ASP A 157 -2.41 3.97 3.21
N ASN A 158 -1.34 3.21 3.45
CA ASN A 158 -1.14 1.91 2.84
C ASN A 158 -1.35 0.81 3.89
N GLU A 159 -2.63 0.50 4.14
CA GLU A 159 -3.05 -0.53 5.09
C GLU A 159 -2.36 -1.88 4.84
N GLU A 160 -2.13 -2.23 3.57
CA GLU A 160 -1.47 -3.48 3.19
C GLU A 160 -0.01 -3.51 3.63
N VAL A 161 0.74 -2.41 3.41
CA VAL A 161 2.14 -2.32 3.86
C VAL A 161 2.21 -2.33 5.39
N VAL A 162 1.29 -1.63 6.05
CA VAL A 162 1.21 -1.61 7.52
C VAL A 162 0.94 -3.00 8.07
N GLY A 163 -0.09 -3.68 7.56
CA GLY A 163 -0.45 -5.02 8.01
C GLY A 163 0.66 -6.03 7.72
N THR A 164 1.27 -5.94 6.54
CA THR A 164 2.38 -6.83 6.21
C THR A 164 3.61 -6.61 7.10
N ALA A 165 3.97 -5.35 7.37
CA ALA A 165 5.08 -5.02 8.25
C ALA A 165 4.83 -5.52 9.69
N ARG A 166 3.59 -5.39 10.19
CA ARG A 166 3.19 -5.93 11.50
C ARG A 166 3.24 -7.45 11.52
N GLY A 167 2.68 -8.11 10.50
CA GLY A 167 2.70 -9.56 10.35
C GLY A 167 4.12 -10.15 10.27
N MET A 168 5.06 -9.42 9.66
CA MET A 168 6.49 -9.79 9.59
C MET A 168 7.30 -9.32 10.82
N LYS A 169 6.65 -8.72 11.83
CA LYS A 169 7.26 -8.18 13.05
C LYS A 169 8.47 -7.29 12.74
N ILE A 170 8.31 -6.31 11.84
CA ILE A 170 9.40 -5.41 11.50
C ILE A 170 9.86 -4.64 12.75
N ARG A 171 11.16 -4.72 13.06
CA ARG A 171 11.81 -4.00 14.18
C ARG A 171 12.95 -3.09 13.75
N ALA A 172 13.55 -3.36 12.60
CA ALA A 172 14.56 -2.50 12.01
C ALA A 172 14.13 -2.06 10.61
N THR A 173 14.34 -0.78 10.33
CA THR A 173 14.09 -0.19 9.02
C THR A 173 15.39 0.41 8.49
N ILE A 174 15.71 0.16 7.22
CA ILE A 174 16.78 0.86 6.51
C ILE A 174 16.13 1.78 5.49
N LEU A 175 16.35 3.08 5.63
CA LEU A 175 15.95 4.08 4.65
C LEU A 175 17.18 4.50 3.84
N ASP A 176 17.16 4.18 2.55
CA ASP A 176 18.21 4.61 1.64
C ASP A 176 17.72 5.77 0.77
N THR A 177 18.06 7.01 1.19
CA THR A 177 17.79 8.21 0.38
C THR A 177 18.93 8.53 -0.59
N SER A 178 19.98 7.70 -0.60
CA SER A 178 21.22 8.01 -1.33
C SER A 178 21.13 7.79 -2.84
N THR A 179 20.07 7.13 -3.31
CA THR A 179 19.96 6.63 -4.68
C THR A 179 18.61 6.95 -5.31
N SER A 180 18.55 8.09 -6.00
CA SER A 180 18.08 8.18 -7.38
C SER A 180 18.06 9.66 -7.76
N PRO A 181 18.60 10.08 -8.93
CA PRO A 181 18.46 11.45 -9.41
C PRO A 181 16.98 11.87 -9.61
N LYS A 182 16.07 10.89 -9.63
CA LYS A 182 14.62 11.07 -9.79
C LYS A 182 13.87 11.02 -8.45
N CYS A 183 14.51 10.68 -7.33
CA CYS A 183 13.82 10.57 -6.05
C CYS A 183 13.49 11.95 -5.49
N VAL A 184 12.25 12.15 -5.08
CA VAL A 184 11.76 13.40 -4.48
C VAL A 184 12.56 13.67 -3.19
N PRO A 185 13.13 14.87 -2.99
CA PRO A 185 13.91 15.19 -1.79
C PRO A 185 13.10 14.96 -0.52
N TRP A 186 13.64 14.24 0.47
CA TRP A 186 13.00 14.07 1.78
C TRP A 186 13.01 15.38 2.54
N ASP A 187 11.81 15.92 2.80
CA ASP A 187 11.56 17.14 3.55
C ASP A 187 11.06 16.82 4.97
N ASP A 188 10.89 17.86 5.79
CA ASP A 188 10.44 17.71 7.18
C ASP A 188 9.06 17.03 7.30
N ASP A 189 8.16 17.28 6.34
CA ASP A 189 6.85 16.63 6.28
C ASP A 189 6.98 15.12 6.01
N ALA A 190 7.82 14.71 5.05
CA ALA A 190 8.09 13.31 4.79
C ALA A 190 8.71 12.59 6.00
N PHE A 191 9.64 13.22 6.72
CA PHE A 191 10.19 12.65 7.95
C PHE A 191 9.14 12.57 9.07
N SER A 192 8.28 13.56 9.20
CA SER A 192 7.17 13.51 10.18
C SER A 192 6.21 12.35 9.88
N LYS A 193 5.88 12.14 8.60
CA LYS A 193 5.08 10.99 8.15
C LYS A 193 5.80 9.67 8.34
N LEU A 194 7.11 9.62 8.12
CA LEU A 194 7.94 8.44 8.38
C LEU A 194 7.90 8.04 9.85
N TYR A 195 8.01 9.01 10.77
CA TYR A 195 7.91 8.73 12.21
C TYR A 195 6.57 8.10 12.55
N VAL A 196 5.46 8.70 12.11
CA VAL A 196 4.11 8.14 12.32
C VAL A 196 3.99 6.75 11.71
N PHE A 197 4.48 6.56 10.48
CA PHE A 197 4.45 5.28 9.80
C PHE A 197 5.24 4.20 10.56
N LEU A 198 6.43 4.50 11.07
CA LEU A 198 7.24 3.56 11.86
C LEU A 198 6.56 3.21 13.20
N MET A 199 5.95 4.19 13.87
CA MET A 199 5.15 3.94 15.07
C MET A 199 3.98 3.00 14.79
N THR A 200 3.32 3.17 13.65
CA THR A 200 2.21 2.32 13.23
C THR A 200 2.70 0.91 12.87
N CYS A 201 3.81 0.75 12.16
CA CYS A 201 4.26 -0.53 11.62
C CYS A 201 5.11 -1.36 12.59
N CYS A 202 6.02 -0.71 13.31
CA CYS A 202 7.09 -1.37 14.09
C CYS A 202 6.78 -1.41 15.60
N GLY A 203 5.70 -0.74 16.03
CA GLY A 203 5.24 -0.67 17.41
C GLY A 203 6.09 0.27 18.26
N GLU A 204 6.21 -0.05 19.56
CA GLU A 204 6.79 0.85 20.56
C GLU A 204 8.33 0.91 20.58
N ASN A 205 8.99 -0.12 20.03
CA ASN A 205 10.45 -0.25 20.04
C ASN A 205 10.95 -0.60 18.64
N TRP A 206 11.76 0.26 18.05
CA TRP A 206 12.29 0.07 16.71
C TRP A 206 13.61 0.81 16.49
N ALA A 207 14.34 0.39 15.46
CA ALA A 207 15.55 1.05 14.98
C ALA A 207 15.40 1.46 13.51
N LEU A 208 15.85 2.66 13.17
CA LEU A 208 15.89 3.18 11.81
C LEU A 208 17.33 3.53 11.44
N ILE A 209 17.82 3.02 10.31
CA ILE A 209 19.13 3.34 9.75
C ILE A 209 18.90 4.15 8.48
N ILE A 210 19.42 5.38 8.43
CA ILE A 210 19.23 6.30 7.31
C ILE A 210 20.56 6.50 6.59
N PHE A 211 20.58 6.27 5.28
CA PHE A 211 21.69 6.62 4.40
C PHE A 211 21.35 7.85 3.59
N ALA A 212 22.00 8.98 3.88
CA ALA A 212 21.80 10.24 3.19
C ALA A 212 23.03 10.63 2.34
N SER A 213 22.81 10.90 1.04
CA SER A 213 23.80 11.55 0.18
C SER A 213 23.52 13.06 0.13
N MET A 214 24.52 13.89 -0.23
CA MET A 214 24.42 15.36 -0.36
C MET A 214 24.46 16.19 0.94
N LYS A 215 24.99 17.42 0.86
CA LYS A 215 25.08 18.35 1.99
C LYS A 215 23.72 18.83 2.52
N HIS A 216 22.74 19.07 1.65
CA HIS A 216 21.43 19.61 2.05
C HIS A 216 20.50 18.57 2.68
N GLN A 217 20.47 17.33 2.15
CA GLN A 217 19.66 16.27 2.76
C GLN A 217 20.15 15.88 4.16
N LYS A 218 21.46 15.96 4.40
CA LYS A 218 22.04 15.75 5.74
C LYS A 218 21.46 16.73 6.76
N GLN A 219 21.39 18.01 6.42
CA GLN A 219 20.92 19.03 7.35
C GLN A 219 19.43 18.87 7.66
N VAL A 220 18.60 18.70 6.62
CA VAL A 220 17.15 18.47 6.77
C VAL A 220 16.92 17.21 7.61
N MET A 221 17.52 16.07 7.24
CA MET A 221 17.40 14.81 7.99
C MET A 221 17.76 14.98 9.47
N MET A 222 18.93 15.56 9.78
CA MET A 222 19.32 15.73 11.19
C MET A 222 18.35 16.64 11.93
N GLN A 223 17.90 17.73 11.31
CA GLN A 223 16.94 18.65 11.92
C GLN A 223 15.59 17.96 12.17
N SER A 224 15.06 17.18 11.22
CA SER A 224 13.79 16.49 11.40
C SER A 224 13.88 15.39 12.46
N VAL A 225 14.92 14.55 12.42
CA VAL A 225 15.07 13.39 13.31
C VAL A 225 15.36 13.80 14.76
N TYR A 226 16.16 14.86 14.99
CA TYR A 226 16.37 15.37 16.35
C TYR A 226 15.12 15.98 16.99
N ASN A 227 14.10 16.31 16.19
CA ASN A 227 12.83 16.82 16.69
C ASN A 227 11.82 15.71 17.04
N TRP A 228 12.16 14.44 16.84
CA TRP A 228 11.28 13.32 17.22
C TRP A 228 11.31 13.09 18.73
N ASN A 229 10.18 12.64 19.28
CA ASN A 229 10.07 12.30 20.69
C ASN A 229 10.60 10.90 20.94
N ASP A 230 11.12 10.66 22.15
CA ASP A 230 11.54 9.33 22.62
C ASP A 230 12.57 8.61 21.72
N VAL A 231 13.36 9.38 20.98
CA VAL A 231 14.44 8.85 20.14
C VAL A 231 15.83 9.18 20.65
N GLU A 232 16.76 8.27 20.38
CA GLU A 232 18.19 8.52 20.43
C GLU A 232 18.75 8.45 19.01
N VAL A 233 19.60 9.43 18.66
CA VAL A 233 20.24 9.51 17.34
C VAL A 233 21.75 9.30 17.48
N LEU A 234 22.26 8.23 16.89
CA LEU A 234 23.68 7.96 16.73
C LEU A 234 24.11 8.29 15.31
N THR A 235 25.24 8.95 15.16
CA THR A 235 25.81 9.27 13.85
C THR A 235 26.87 8.25 13.48
N GLY A 236 26.88 7.86 12.21
CA GLY A 236 27.92 7.05 11.60
C GLY A 236 28.28 7.62 10.24
N SER A 237 29.23 6.97 9.56
CA SER A 237 29.63 7.38 8.21
C SER A 237 29.63 6.22 7.24
N TRP A 238 29.54 6.55 5.95
CA TRP A 238 29.74 5.57 4.90
C TRP A 238 30.49 6.20 3.73
N TYR A 239 31.21 5.39 2.96
CA TYR A 239 31.96 5.88 1.80
C TYR A 239 31.96 4.89 0.65
N ARG A 240 32.10 5.42 -0.57
CA ARG A 240 32.11 4.66 -1.81
C ARG A 240 33.54 4.47 -2.29
N HIS A 241 33.96 3.23 -2.49
CA HIS A 241 35.32 2.91 -2.96
C HIS A 241 35.66 3.55 -4.31
N TYR A 242 34.67 3.70 -5.19
CA TYR A 242 34.88 4.17 -6.57
C TYR A 242 34.43 5.63 -6.80
N THR A 243 34.67 6.53 -5.86
CA THR A 243 34.64 7.96 -6.21
C THR A 243 36.10 8.33 -6.50
N PRO A 244 36.56 8.43 -7.78
CA PRO A 244 37.84 9.05 -8.04
C PRO A 244 37.77 10.43 -7.39
N SER A 245 38.74 10.78 -6.56
CA SER A 245 38.86 12.13 -6.01
C SER A 245 39.20 13.07 -7.17
N THR A 246 38.22 13.41 -8.01
CA THR A 246 38.41 14.33 -9.14
C THR A 246 38.59 15.76 -8.66
N THR A 247 38.29 16.06 -7.40
CA THR A 247 38.68 17.30 -6.74
C THR A 247 40.02 17.13 -6.03
N LEU A 248 41.10 17.35 -6.79
CA LEU A 248 42.38 17.79 -6.22
C LEU A 248 42.09 19.00 -5.34
N ASN A 249 42.25 18.84 -4.02
CA ASN A 249 42.22 19.97 -3.12
C ASN A 249 43.37 20.92 -3.50
N LYS A 250 43.11 22.22 -3.50
CA LYS A 250 44.08 23.32 -3.68
C LYS A 250 45.28 23.28 -2.71
N TYR A 251 45.32 22.31 -1.78
CA TYR A 251 46.38 22.06 -0.80
C TYR A 251 47.20 20.77 -1.04
N GLY A 252 47.18 20.19 -2.26
CA GLY A 252 48.07 19.08 -2.65
C GLY A 252 47.43 17.68 -2.59
N ASN A 253 48.26 16.64 -2.80
CA ASN A 253 47.92 15.20 -2.99
C ASN A 253 47.26 14.49 -1.78
N ILE A 254 46.45 15.19 -0.98
CA ILE A 254 45.65 14.56 0.08
C ILE A 254 44.37 14.03 -0.59
N ALA A 255 44.26 12.70 -0.71
CA ALA A 255 43.04 12.05 -1.18
C ALA A 255 41.90 12.33 -0.18
N VAL A 256 41.01 13.26 -0.52
CA VAL A 256 39.79 13.51 0.25
C VAL A 256 38.78 12.44 -0.14
N ARG A 257 38.58 11.45 0.73
CA ARG A 257 37.46 10.52 0.60
C ARG A 257 36.18 11.27 0.97
N TYR A 258 35.24 11.39 0.04
CA TYR A 258 33.92 11.94 0.36
C TYR A 258 33.18 10.92 1.24
N THR A 259 33.06 11.23 2.53
CA THR A 259 32.26 10.47 3.48
C THR A 259 30.83 11.01 3.49
N ASP A 260 29.89 10.14 3.18
CA ASP A 260 28.48 10.39 3.36
C ASP A 260 28.01 10.03 4.78
N MET A 261 26.86 10.56 5.16
CA MET A 261 26.35 10.46 6.53
C MET A 261 25.42 9.26 6.65
N MET A 262 25.56 8.55 7.75
CA MET A 262 24.60 7.55 8.22
C MET A 262 24.04 8.02 9.56
N ALA A 263 22.74 7.88 9.77
CA ALA A 263 22.11 8.09 11.07
C ALA A 263 21.46 6.78 11.53
N ILE A 264 21.59 6.46 12.81
CA ILE A 264 20.92 5.35 13.47
C ILE A 264 20.01 5.96 14.52
N VAL A 265 18.71 5.79 14.34
CA VAL A 265 17.67 6.33 15.21
C VAL A 265 17.07 5.17 15.97
N LEU A 266 17.08 5.27 17.29
CA LEU A 266 16.53 4.26 18.19
C LEU A 266 15.33 4.87 18.88
N HIS A 267 14.17 4.25 18.76
CA HIS A 267 12.95 4.68 19.45
C HIS A 267 12.56 3.64 20.51
N ALA A 268 12.41 4.10 21.75
CA ALA A 268 11.87 3.29 22.84
C ALA A 268 10.87 4.10 23.65
N LYS A 269 9.70 3.51 23.91
CA LYS A 269 8.72 4.09 24.83
C LYS A 269 9.36 4.37 26.19
N ASN A 270 9.14 5.58 26.70
CA ASN A 270 9.71 6.09 27.95
C ASN A 270 11.25 6.21 27.96
N GLY A 271 11.92 6.14 26.80
CA GLY A 271 13.37 6.27 26.70
C GLY A 271 14.17 5.10 27.27
N ASN A 272 13.55 3.92 27.46
CA ASN A 272 14.26 2.74 27.94
C ASN A 272 14.90 1.96 26.77
N PHE A 273 16.06 2.43 26.33
CA PHE A 273 16.80 1.87 25.18
C PHE A 273 17.36 0.45 25.41
N ASP A 274 17.36 -0.06 26.64
CA ASP A 274 17.66 -1.46 26.94
C ASP A 274 16.62 -2.41 26.30
N ASN A 275 15.42 -1.91 25.98
CA ASN A 275 14.38 -2.70 25.30
C ASN A 275 14.66 -2.93 23.81
N ILE A 276 15.52 -2.10 23.21
CA ILE A 276 15.88 -2.13 21.78
C ILE A 276 17.18 -2.89 21.56
N THR A 277 18.20 -2.63 22.39
CA THR A 277 19.53 -3.19 22.15
C THR A 277 19.66 -4.61 22.69
N VAL A 278 20.05 -5.56 21.82
CA VAL A 278 20.21 -6.97 22.20
C VAL A 278 21.43 -7.17 23.13
N ALA A 279 22.38 -6.22 23.15
CA ALA A 279 23.48 -6.18 24.11
C ALA A 279 23.97 -4.74 24.43
N PRO A 280 24.19 -4.39 25.71
CA PRO A 280 24.65 -3.06 26.13
C PRO A 280 26.04 -2.63 25.61
N LYS A 281 26.88 -3.57 25.13
CA LYS A 281 28.26 -3.31 24.67
C LYS A 281 28.34 -2.58 23.31
N LEU A 282 27.21 -2.28 22.67
CA LEU A 282 27.14 -1.80 21.29
C LEU A 282 27.32 -0.29 21.10
N ARG A 283 27.01 0.56 22.09
CA ARG A 283 26.91 2.02 21.85
C ARG A 283 28.21 2.65 21.33
N ALA A 284 29.36 2.24 21.88
CA ALA A 284 30.69 2.70 21.43
C ALA A 284 31.14 2.09 20.09
N GLU A 285 30.62 0.91 19.74
CA GLU A 285 30.87 0.27 18.45
C GLU A 285 30.02 0.90 17.34
N LEU A 286 28.79 1.30 17.65
CA LEU A 286 27.85 1.96 16.74
C LEU A 286 28.31 3.36 16.35
N THR A 287 28.85 4.15 17.29
CA THR A 287 29.36 5.50 17.02
C THR A 287 30.63 5.53 16.15
N ASN A 288 31.35 4.41 16.09
CA ASN A 288 32.52 4.25 15.22
C ASN A 288 32.22 3.39 13.97
N LEU A 289 30.94 3.12 13.70
CA LEU A 289 30.56 2.26 12.60
C LEU A 289 30.66 3.01 11.27
N ASN A 290 31.62 2.58 10.46
CA ASN A 290 31.72 2.97 9.06
C ASN A 290 31.23 1.84 8.16
N VAL A 291 30.44 2.17 7.15
CA VAL A 291 29.98 1.22 6.12
C VAL A 291 30.66 1.54 4.80
N GLU A 292 31.22 0.53 4.15
CA GLU A 292 31.82 0.68 2.83
C GLU A 292 30.81 0.30 1.75
N GLU A 293 30.78 1.06 0.65
CA GLU A 293 30.14 0.65 -0.59
C GLU A 293 31.22 0.23 -1.60
N GLY A 294 31.17 -1.02 -2.03
CA GLY A 294 32.17 -1.66 -2.89
C GLY A 294 31.53 -2.37 -4.08
N GLU A 295 32.35 -2.94 -4.96
CA GLU A 295 31.87 -3.65 -6.14
C GLU A 295 30.98 -4.85 -5.77
N PHE A 296 29.89 -4.99 -6.52
CA PHE A 296 28.94 -6.08 -6.39
C PHE A 296 28.61 -6.66 -7.77
N VAL A 297 28.02 -7.86 -7.79
CA VAL A 297 27.69 -8.59 -9.02
C VAL A 297 26.78 -7.73 -9.90
N ARG A 298 27.29 -7.34 -11.07
CA ARG A 298 26.53 -6.61 -12.09
C ARG A 298 25.51 -7.54 -12.75
N CYS A 299 24.33 -7.01 -13.01
CA CYS A 299 23.23 -7.75 -13.62
C CYS A 299 22.65 -7.00 -14.82
N SER A 300 22.46 -7.71 -15.94
CA SER A 300 21.79 -7.20 -17.14
C SER A 300 20.30 -7.55 -17.15
N GLY A 301 19.52 -6.94 -18.06
CA GLY A 301 18.12 -7.29 -18.32
C GLY A 301 17.91 -8.76 -18.69
N GLU A 302 18.86 -9.35 -19.42
CA GLU A 302 18.84 -10.78 -19.75
C GLU A 302 18.80 -11.68 -18.51
N CYS A 303 19.49 -11.31 -17.43
CA CYS A 303 19.53 -12.07 -16.19
C CYS A 303 18.17 -12.12 -15.47
N ILE A 304 17.28 -11.15 -15.72
CA ILE A 304 15.91 -11.14 -15.19
C ILE A 304 14.87 -11.64 -16.22
N GLY A 305 15.33 -12.25 -17.31
CA GLY A 305 14.47 -12.85 -18.34
C GLY A 305 13.94 -11.89 -19.40
N VAL A 306 14.55 -10.70 -19.55
CA VAL A 306 14.25 -9.78 -20.65
C VAL A 306 15.24 -10.04 -21.78
N GLU A 307 14.84 -10.86 -22.75
CA GLU A 307 15.67 -11.28 -23.87
C GLU A 307 16.17 -10.06 -24.69
N GLY A 308 17.49 -9.97 -24.90
CA GLY A 308 18.13 -8.87 -25.63
C GLY A 308 18.35 -7.57 -24.83
N ASP A 309 17.90 -7.46 -23.58
CA ASP A 309 18.19 -6.29 -22.72
C ASP A 309 19.55 -6.45 -22.02
N ILE A 310 20.60 -5.92 -22.64
CA ILE A 310 21.95 -5.85 -22.06
C ILE A 310 22.13 -4.67 -21.07
N GLY A 311 21.08 -3.87 -20.86
CA GLY A 311 21.10 -2.74 -19.95
C GLY A 311 21.34 -3.17 -18.50
N ALA A 312 22.06 -2.36 -17.73
CA ALA A 312 22.26 -2.63 -16.31
C ALA A 312 20.93 -2.50 -15.56
N VAL A 313 20.54 -3.55 -14.86
CA VAL A 313 19.29 -3.62 -14.08
C VAL A 313 19.52 -3.25 -12.63
N TYR A 314 20.68 -3.63 -12.09
CA TYR A 314 21.05 -3.40 -10.70
C TYR A 314 22.43 -2.77 -10.64
N SER A 315 22.63 -1.89 -9.66
CA SER A 315 23.89 -1.21 -9.46
C SER A 315 25.04 -2.19 -9.24
N TRP A 316 26.18 -1.91 -9.85
CA TRP A 316 27.42 -2.69 -9.70
C TRP A 316 28.13 -2.43 -8.37
N MET A 317 27.52 -1.67 -7.46
CA MET A 317 28.06 -1.33 -6.15
C MET A 317 27.07 -1.77 -5.07
N GLU A 318 27.50 -2.26 -3.92
CA GLU A 318 26.62 -2.54 -2.78
C GLU A 318 27.31 -2.18 -1.47
N ARG A 319 26.52 -1.74 -0.48
CA ARG A 319 27.02 -1.57 0.89
C ARG A 319 27.38 -2.92 1.48
N GLU A 320 28.44 -2.98 2.27
CA GLU A 320 28.95 -4.22 2.85
C GLU A 320 27.86 -4.98 3.64
N SER A 321 27.28 -6.01 3.01
CA SER A 321 26.09 -6.71 3.50
C SER A 321 26.34 -7.38 4.86
N SER A 322 27.55 -7.92 5.09
CA SER A 322 27.96 -8.51 6.36
C SER A 322 27.94 -7.52 7.52
N ARG A 323 28.32 -6.28 7.26
CA ARG A 323 28.42 -5.22 8.26
C ARG A 323 27.05 -4.62 8.56
N LEU A 324 26.23 -4.40 7.52
CA LEU A 324 24.83 -4.03 7.69
C LEU A 324 24.03 -5.09 8.45
N ARG A 325 24.21 -6.38 8.12
CA ARG A 325 23.58 -7.48 8.87
C ARG A 325 23.99 -7.46 10.36
N LYS A 326 25.28 -7.27 10.66
CA LYS A 326 25.76 -7.15 12.06
C LYS A 326 25.12 -5.96 12.78
N LEU A 327 25.00 -4.83 12.09
CA LEU A 327 24.31 -3.64 12.60
C LEU A 327 22.83 -3.96 12.88
N CYS A 328 22.10 -4.54 11.94
CA CYS A 328 20.70 -4.93 12.15
C CYS A 328 20.52 -5.86 13.36
N ASN A 329 21.38 -6.89 13.49
CA ASN A 329 21.38 -7.85 14.60
C ASN A 329 21.63 -7.20 15.99
N SER A 330 22.03 -5.93 16.03
CA SER A 330 22.17 -5.17 17.26
C SER A 330 20.81 -4.77 17.86
N PHE A 331 19.76 -4.74 17.03
CA PHE A 331 18.44 -4.20 17.37
C PHE A 331 17.29 -5.20 17.17
N ILE A 332 17.52 -6.29 16.43
CA ILE A 332 16.49 -7.27 16.08
C ILE A 332 16.77 -8.60 16.78
N ARG A 333 15.70 -9.21 17.32
CA ARG A 333 15.71 -10.55 17.93
C ARG A 333 15.50 -11.61 16.85
N GLU A 334 15.61 -12.88 17.25
CA GLU A 334 15.21 -13.98 16.38
C GLU A 334 13.74 -13.81 15.95
N ASP A 335 13.46 -14.09 14.68
CA ASP A 335 12.16 -13.93 14.00
C ASP A 335 11.63 -12.48 13.82
N ASP A 336 12.33 -11.47 14.33
CA ASP A 336 12.03 -10.07 13.97
C ASP A 336 12.37 -9.83 12.49
N GLY A 337 11.58 -8.98 11.84
CA GLY A 337 11.76 -8.62 10.43
C GLY A 337 12.50 -7.30 10.23
N VAL A 338 13.01 -7.11 9.01
CA VAL A 338 13.70 -5.90 8.56
C VAL A 338 13.01 -5.32 7.32
N MET A 339 12.72 -4.03 7.36
CA MET A 339 12.14 -3.29 6.23
C MET A 339 13.21 -2.46 5.52
N LEU A 340 13.26 -2.52 4.20
CA LEU A 340 14.16 -1.76 3.35
C LEU A 340 13.31 -0.77 2.53
N LEU A 341 13.47 0.52 2.77
CA LEU A 341 12.79 1.60 2.07
C LEU A 341 13.77 2.28 1.11
N GLY A 342 13.46 2.23 -0.18
CA GLY A 342 14.36 2.66 -1.25
C GLY A 342 15.25 1.50 -1.66
N ARG A 343 16.46 1.82 -2.09
CA ARG A 343 17.37 0.85 -2.68
C ARG A 343 17.66 -0.32 -1.75
N ALA A 344 17.08 -1.46 -2.09
CA ALA A 344 17.24 -2.70 -1.36
C ALA A 344 18.47 -3.46 -1.86
N HIS A 345 19.35 -3.80 -0.91
CA HIS A 345 20.65 -4.42 -1.18
C HIS A 345 20.52 -5.95 -1.27
N ALA A 346 20.81 -6.54 -2.43
CA ALA A 346 20.61 -7.97 -2.73
C ALA A 346 21.40 -8.91 -1.80
N GLY A 347 22.68 -8.60 -1.58
CA GLY A 347 23.52 -9.32 -0.64
C GLY A 347 23.00 -9.20 0.79
N LEU A 348 22.50 -8.02 1.18
CA LEU A 348 21.90 -7.82 2.51
C LEU A 348 20.65 -8.67 2.73
N ILE A 349 19.74 -8.71 1.74
CA ILE A 349 18.52 -9.51 1.81
C ILE A 349 18.87 -10.99 2.04
N TRP A 350 19.82 -11.53 1.27
CA TRP A 350 20.30 -12.90 1.45
C TRP A 350 20.90 -13.13 2.85
N GLU A 351 21.74 -12.21 3.30
CA GLU A 351 22.39 -12.30 4.61
C GLU A 351 21.39 -12.29 5.77
N LEU A 352 20.35 -11.45 5.71
CA LEU A 352 19.28 -11.37 6.70
C LEU A 352 18.38 -12.62 6.69
N ALA A 353 17.94 -13.05 5.51
CA ALA A 353 17.12 -14.26 5.35
C ALA A 353 17.86 -15.49 5.89
N ARG A 354 19.16 -15.64 5.58
CA ARG A 354 19.97 -16.75 6.07
C ARG A 354 20.05 -16.82 7.59
N VAL A 355 20.11 -15.68 8.28
CA VAL A 355 20.18 -15.63 9.75
C VAL A 355 18.82 -15.63 10.43
N GLY A 356 17.72 -15.56 9.67
CA GLY A 356 16.37 -15.89 10.16
C GLY A 356 15.38 -14.76 10.14
N HIS A 357 15.75 -13.62 9.58
CA HIS A 357 14.89 -12.45 9.58
C HIS A 357 14.01 -12.44 8.33
N HIS A 358 12.75 -12.07 8.53
CA HIS A 358 11.87 -11.70 7.44
C HIS A 358 12.36 -10.39 6.83
N VAL A 359 12.27 -10.24 5.51
CA VAL A 359 12.75 -9.03 4.82
C VAL A 359 11.66 -8.47 3.94
N PHE A 360 11.27 -7.23 4.19
CA PHE A 360 10.30 -6.49 3.40
C PHE A 360 11.02 -5.38 2.63
N ALA A 361 11.07 -5.44 1.30
CA ALA A 361 11.73 -4.44 0.47
C ALA A 361 10.72 -3.63 -0.35
N CYS A 362 10.79 -2.31 -0.25
CA CYS A 362 9.98 -1.35 -0.99
C CYS A 362 10.85 -0.50 -1.92
N ASP A 363 10.62 -0.60 -3.22
CA ASP A 363 11.35 0.17 -4.23
C ASP A 363 10.42 0.62 -5.37
N ASP A 364 10.71 1.74 -6.03
CA ASP A 364 9.90 2.25 -7.15
C ASP A 364 10.21 1.53 -8.48
N THR A 365 11.29 0.75 -8.52
CA THR A 365 11.82 0.16 -9.74
C THR A 365 11.55 -1.35 -9.83
N THR A 366 10.54 -1.74 -10.62
CA THR A 366 10.17 -3.17 -10.85
C THR A 366 11.39 -4.02 -11.23
N LYS A 367 12.29 -3.48 -12.07
CA LYS A 367 13.46 -4.21 -12.59
C LYS A 367 14.42 -4.59 -11.45
N GLU A 368 14.64 -3.69 -10.49
CA GLU A 368 15.47 -3.95 -9.31
C GLU A 368 14.81 -5.00 -8.42
N LEU A 369 13.52 -4.87 -8.10
CA LEU A 369 12.79 -5.88 -7.30
C LEU A 369 12.81 -7.28 -7.93
N LYS A 370 12.63 -7.37 -9.26
CA LYS A 370 12.76 -8.64 -10.00
C LYS A 370 14.18 -9.22 -9.91
N TYR A 371 15.20 -8.37 -9.94
CA TYR A 371 16.58 -8.81 -9.73
C TYR A 371 16.77 -9.41 -8.34
N LEU A 372 16.23 -8.79 -7.29
CA LEU A 372 16.34 -9.30 -5.91
C LEU A 372 15.74 -10.72 -5.80
N SER A 373 14.57 -10.94 -6.39
CA SER A 373 13.95 -12.28 -6.43
C SER A 373 14.80 -13.29 -7.21
N LYS A 374 15.37 -12.90 -8.36
CA LYS A 374 16.26 -13.75 -9.16
C LYS A 374 17.58 -14.07 -8.46
N PHE A 375 18.12 -13.10 -7.74
CA PHE A 375 19.32 -13.26 -6.92
C PHE A 375 19.07 -14.29 -5.83
N LEU A 376 17.97 -14.19 -5.07
CA LEU A 376 17.59 -15.21 -4.10
C LEU A 376 17.37 -16.58 -4.75
N GLU A 377 16.73 -16.63 -5.92
CA GLU A 377 16.51 -17.87 -6.66
C GLU A 377 17.83 -18.60 -6.97
N PHE A 378 18.85 -17.87 -7.39
CA PHE A 378 20.18 -18.43 -7.64
C PHE A 378 20.79 -19.06 -6.39
N TYR A 379 20.74 -18.36 -5.24
CA TYR A 379 21.33 -18.86 -4.00
C TYR A 379 20.52 -20.00 -3.37
N VAL A 380 19.19 -19.96 -3.43
CA VAL A 380 18.33 -21.03 -2.90
C VAL A 380 18.48 -22.32 -3.69
N LYS A 381 18.72 -22.24 -5.01
CA LYS A 381 18.97 -23.42 -5.86
C LYS A 381 20.34 -24.07 -5.62
N ASP A 382 21.27 -23.37 -4.97
CA ASP A 382 22.57 -23.95 -4.66
C ASP A 382 22.44 -24.95 -3.50
N PRO A 383 22.68 -26.26 -3.75
CA PRO A 383 22.48 -27.30 -2.74
C PRO A 383 23.40 -27.13 -1.52
N ARG A 384 24.50 -26.36 -1.64
CA ARG A 384 25.40 -26.06 -0.52
C ARG A 384 24.74 -25.23 0.58
N ASN A 385 23.71 -24.45 0.23
CA ASN A 385 23.01 -23.57 1.17
C ASN A 385 21.96 -24.30 2.01
N LYS A 386 21.60 -25.55 1.65
CA LYS A 386 20.64 -26.38 2.40
C LYS A 386 19.33 -25.64 2.71
N CYS A 387 18.79 -25.00 1.69
CA CYS A 387 17.50 -24.33 1.75
C CYS A 387 16.73 -24.58 0.44
N ARG A 388 15.42 -24.34 0.48
CA ARG A 388 14.55 -24.47 -0.69
C ARG A 388 13.42 -23.46 -0.60
N PHE A 389 12.87 -23.10 -1.75
CA PHE A 389 11.60 -22.39 -1.73
C PHE A 389 10.51 -23.32 -1.22
N GLU A 390 9.76 -22.82 -0.26
CA GLU A 390 8.53 -23.42 0.19
C GLU A 390 7.42 -22.55 -0.38
N LYS A 391 6.46 -23.16 -1.08
CA LYS A 391 5.21 -22.43 -1.31
C LYS A 391 4.62 -22.24 0.08
N PRO A 392 4.26 -21.01 0.48
CA PRO A 392 3.54 -20.86 1.73
C PRO A 392 2.28 -21.73 1.61
N GLU A 393 2.20 -22.80 2.40
CA GLU A 393 0.90 -23.27 2.85
C GLU A 393 0.40 -22.12 3.71
N VAL A 394 -0.31 -21.20 3.07
CA VAL A 394 -1.02 -20.17 3.80
C VAL A 394 -2.14 -20.91 4.52
N GLU A 395 -1.83 -21.50 5.67
CA GLU A 395 -2.86 -21.90 6.61
C GLU A 395 -3.69 -20.65 6.86
N HIS A 396 -4.97 -20.77 6.54
CA HIS A 396 -5.92 -19.70 6.74
C HIS A 396 -5.95 -19.34 8.24
N ARG A 397 -5.43 -18.16 8.57
CA ARG A 397 -5.38 -17.64 9.93
C ARG A 397 -6.77 -17.18 10.34
N LYS A 398 -7.49 -18.14 10.92
CA LYS A 398 -8.86 -17.95 11.42
C LYS A 398 -8.94 -16.82 12.45
N ASP A 399 -7.88 -16.53 13.18
CA ASP A 399 -7.85 -15.43 14.14
C ASP A 399 -7.92 -14.03 13.49
N ARG A 400 -7.64 -13.92 12.18
CA ARG A 400 -7.45 -12.63 11.51
C ARG A 400 -8.39 -12.34 10.35
N ASP A 401 -9.17 -13.33 9.91
CA ASP A 401 -10.23 -13.12 8.92
C ASP A 401 -11.50 -12.59 9.61
N ILE A 402 -12.07 -11.49 9.08
CA ILE A 402 -13.28 -10.84 9.61
C ILE A 402 -14.44 -11.80 9.84
N TYR A 403 -14.56 -12.85 9.02
CA TYR A 403 -15.54 -13.91 9.23
C TYR A 403 -15.49 -14.51 10.64
N TYR A 404 -14.28 -14.76 11.14
CA TYR A 404 -14.06 -15.37 12.45
C TYR A 404 -13.99 -14.34 13.55
N MET A 405 -13.40 -13.17 13.28
CA MET A 405 -13.38 -12.05 14.23
C MET A 405 -14.79 -11.56 14.61
N LEU A 406 -15.72 -11.54 13.64
CA LEU A 406 -17.13 -11.25 13.91
C LEU A 406 -17.80 -12.30 14.81
N GLY A 407 -17.19 -13.47 15.02
CA GLY A 407 -17.71 -14.52 15.88
C GLY A 407 -19.17 -14.84 15.54
N ARG A 408 -20.06 -14.88 16.55
CA ARG A 408 -21.50 -15.11 16.34
C ARG A 408 -22.21 -13.94 15.64
N LYS A 409 -21.63 -12.74 15.61
CA LYS A 409 -22.24 -11.55 15.00
C LYS A 409 -22.27 -11.61 13.49
N ARG A 410 -21.43 -12.43 12.85
CA ARG A 410 -21.48 -12.67 11.40
C ARG A 410 -22.87 -13.12 10.92
N GLU A 411 -23.62 -13.85 11.76
CA GLU A 411 -24.99 -14.26 11.46
C GLU A 411 -25.95 -13.07 11.49
N LYS A 412 -25.74 -12.11 12.40
CA LYS A 412 -26.49 -10.85 12.43
C LYS A 412 -26.18 -9.98 11.21
N VAL A 413 -24.91 -9.89 10.83
CA VAL A 413 -24.49 -9.17 9.61
C VAL A 413 -25.12 -9.80 8.37
N TRP A 414 -25.06 -11.13 8.24
CA TRP A 414 -25.72 -11.84 7.15
C TRP A 414 -27.24 -11.61 7.14
N ALA A 415 -27.90 -11.71 8.29
CA ALA A 415 -29.34 -11.49 8.40
C ALA A 415 -29.73 -10.03 8.10
N TYR A 416 -28.92 -9.06 8.51
CA TYR A 416 -29.14 -7.66 8.21
C TYR A 416 -29.01 -7.38 6.71
N LEU A 417 -27.96 -7.90 6.07
CA LEU A 417 -27.73 -7.73 4.63
C LEU A 417 -28.78 -8.48 3.77
N PHE A 418 -29.10 -9.73 4.10
CA PHE A 418 -29.85 -10.62 3.20
C PHE A 418 -31.20 -11.10 3.74
N GLY A 419 -31.62 -10.66 4.92
CA GLY A 419 -32.82 -11.13 5.60
C GLY A 419 -34.12 -10.89 4.83
N ASP A 420 -34.19 -9.79 4.07
CA ASP A 420 -35.33 -9.48 3.19
C ASP A 420 -35.30 -10.22 1.85
N ALA A 421 -34.34 -11.12 1.68
CA ALA A 421 -34.10 -11.86 0.46
C ALA A 421 -33.97 -10.96 -0.78
N PRO A 422 -32.99 -10.03 -0.82
CA PRO A 422 -32.79 -9.14 -1.96
C PRO A 422 -32.62 -9.94 -3.24
N TRP A 423 -33.16 -9.41 -4.34
CA TRP A 423 -33.12 -10.13 -5.63
C TRP A 423 -31.77 -10.00 -6.32
N THR A 424 -31.11 -8.85 -6.16
CA THR A 424 -29.85 -8.48 -6.82
C THR A 424 -28.99 -7.58 -5.94
N ALA A 425 -27.68 -7.55 -6.18
CA ALA A 425 -26.75 -6.63 -5.51
C ALA A 425 -27.01 -5.13 -5.81
N VAL A 426 -27.92 -4.84 -6.75
CA VAL A 426 -28.32 -3.48 -7.15
C VAL A 426 -29.65 -3.04 -6.51
N ASP A 427 -30.24 -3.88 -5.65
CA ASP A 427 -31.47 -3.53 -4.94
C ASP A 427 -31.20 -2.36 -3.97
N ASN A 428 -32.00 -1.30 -4.06
CA ASN A 428 -31.80 -0.08 -3.27
C ASN A 428 -31.80 -0.35 -1.76
N ASP A 429 -32.70 -1.21 -1.27
CA ASP A 429 -32.79 -1.51 0.16
C ASP A 429 -31.60 -2.35 0.63
N PHE A 430 -31.05 -3.18 -0.25
CA PHE A 430 -29.80 -3.90 0.00
C PHE A 430 -28.60 -2.95 0.04
N VAL A 431 -28.49 -2.06 -0.94
CA VAL A 431 -27.40 -1.08 -1.04
C VAL A 431 -27.38 -0.13 0.16
N ILE A 432 -28.54 0.37 0.60
CA ILE A 432 -28.64 1.24 1.78
C ILE A 432 -28.11 0.51 3.02
N ARG A 433 -28.51 -0.74 3.24
CA ARG A 433 -28.02 -1.55 4.37
C ARG A 433 -26.53 -1.83 4.28
N LYS A 434 -26.01 -2.15 3.09
CA LYS A 434 -24.57 -2.32 2.86
C LYS A 434 -23.81 -1.05 3.29
N ASN A 435 -24.24 0.12 2.83
CA ASN A 435 -23.61 1.41 3.14
C ASN A 435 -23.70 1.75 4.63
N GLU A 436 -24.85 1.54 5.29
CA GLU A 436 -25.00 1.76 6.73
C GLU A 436 -24.02 0.88 7.54
N LEU A 437 -23.84 -0.36 7.11
CA LEU A 437 -22.91 -1.29 7.76
C LEU A 437 -21.45 -0.88 7.54
N GLU A 438 -21.11 -0.41 6.33
CA GLU A 438 -19.78 0.13 6.02
C GLU A 438 -19.46 1.40 6.83
N ILE A 439 -20.41 2.33 6.96
CA ILE A 439 -20.24 3.55 7.78
C ILE A 439 -19.98 3.18 9.25
N LYS A 440 -20.77 2.26 9.81
CA LYS A 440 -20.56 1.78 11.19
C LYS A 440 -19.23 1.08 11.37
N MET A 441 -18.78 0.32 10.38
CA MET A 441 -17.46 -0.32 10.43
C MET A 441 -16.34 0.73 10.38
N ASN A 442 -16.51 1.77 9.58
CA ASN A 442 -15.56 2.86 9.44
C ASN A 442 -15.41 3.67 10.74
N GLU A 443 -16.50 3.91 11.46
CA GLU A 443 -16.47 4.58 12.79
C GLU A 443 -15.72 3.77 13.85
N TYR A 444 -15.65 2.45 13.70
CA TYR A 444 -15.05 1.53 14.67
C TYR A 444 -13.57 1.23 14.37
N HIS A 445 -13.23 0.96 13.10
CA HIS A 445 -11.92 0.43 12.73
C HIS A 445 -11.49 0.90 11.33
N GLY A 446 -11.15 2.19 11.21
CA GLY A 446 -10.72 2.81 9.95
C GLY A 446 -9.61 2.06 9.20
N SER A 447 -8.75 1.27 9.88
CA SER A 447 -7.65 0.49 9.29
C SER A 447 -8.02 -0.91 8.77
N HIS A 448 -9.30 -1.31 8.87
CA HIS A 448 -9.78 -2.65 8.50
C HIS A 448 -10.84 -2.64 7.39
N MET A 449 -11.07 -1.48 6.77
CA MET A 449 -12.11 -1.31 5.75
C MET A 449 -11.87 -2.17 4.51
N GLY A 450 -10.61 -2.36 4.09
CA GLY A 450 -10.28 -3.26 2.98
C GLY A 450 -10.67 -4.72 3.25
N ALA A 451 -10.37 -5.23 4.44
CA ALA A 451 -10.76 -6.58 4.86
C ALA A 451 -12.29 -6.72 4.96
N PHE A 452 -12.97 -5.69 5.46
CA PHE A 452 -14.43 -5.72 5.66
C PHE A 452 -15.15 -5.75 4.32
N HIS A 453 -14.73 -4.91 3.38
CA HIS A 453 -15.28 -4.88 2.04
C HIS A 453 -15.11 -6.25 1.35
N MET A 454 -13.94 -6.88 1.51
CA MET A 454 -13.70 -8.25 1.03
C MET A 454 -14.64 -9.30 1.68
N PHE A 455 -14.90 -9.17 2.98
CA PHE A 455 -15.89 -10.02 3.66
C PHE A 455 -17.29 -9.85 3.07
N VAL A 456 -17.73 -8.61 2.84
CA VAL A 456 -19.05 -8.30 2.24
C VAL A 456 -19.14 -8.85 0.81
N VAL A 457 -18.13 -8.61 -0.02
CA VAL A 457 -18.05 -9.13 -1.41
C VAL A 457 -18.14 -10.66 -1.44
N ARG A 458 -17.47 -11.37 -0.52
CA ARG A 458 -17.61 -12.83 -0.41
C ARG A 458 -19.03 -13.22 -0.01
N CYS A 459 -19.67 -12.49 0.89
CA CYS A 459 -21.06 -12.76 1.29
C CYS A 459 -22.03 -12.54 0.13
N GLU A 460 -21.85 -11.47 -0.64
CA GLU A 460 -22.62 -11.19 -1.86
C GLU A 460 -22.47 -12.31 -2.89
N HIS A 461 -21.25 -12.77 -3.15
CA HIS A 461 -21.00 -13.88 -4.07
C HIS A 461 -21.65 -15.18 -3.59
N LEU A 462 -21.58 -15.48 -2.29
CA LEU A 462 -22.27 -16.63 -1.72
C LEU A 462 -23.79 -16.52 -1.93
N TYR A 463 -24.36 -15.34 -1.69
CA TYR A 463 -25.81 -15.14 -1.74
C TYR A 463 -26.34 -15.05 -3.18
N PHE A 464 -25.83 -14.13 -4.00
CA PHE A 464 -26.35 -13.86 -5.36
C PHE A 464 -25.88 -14.90 -6.38
N ASN A 465 -24.59 -15.26 -6.37
CA ASN A 465 -24.01 -16.12 -7.41
C ASN A 465 -24.15 -17.60 -7.05
N MET A 466 -23.79 -17.96 -5.82
CA MET A 466 -23.85 -19.36 -5.35
C MET A 466 -25.22 -19.74 -4.75
N LYS A 467 -26.17 -18.79 -4.68
CA LYS A 467 -27.55 -18.99 -4.19
C LYS A 467 -27.62 -19.57 -2.77
N LYS A 468 -26.63 -19.26 -1.92
CA LYS A 468 -26.58 -19.68 -0.53
C LYS A 468 -27.55 -18.83 0.30
N ARG A 469 -28.31 -19.48 1.18
CA ARG A 469 -29.29 -18.81 2.06
C ARG A 469 -28.79 -18.58 3.48
N ALA A 470 -27.61 -19.12 3.81
CA ALA A 470 -26.97 -18.96 5.10
C ALA A 470 -25.45 -18.86 4.93
N LEU A 471 -24.82 -18.09 5.82
CA LEU A 471 -23.37 -17.92 5.87
C LEU A 471 -22.69 -19.14 6.52
N SER A 472 -22.45 -20.19 5.75
CA SER A 472 -21.77 -21.38 6.27
C SER A 472 -20.24 -21.20 6.26
N CYS A 473 -19.58 -21.65 7.33
CA CYS A 473 -18.12 -21.59 7.44
C CYS A 473 -17.44 -22.39 6.31
N ARG A 474 -18.00 -23.55 5.97
CA ARG A 474 -17.49 -24.38 4.88
C ARG A 474 -17.55 -23.66 3.54
N ASP A 475 -18.70 -23.11 3.16
CA ASP A 475 -18.85 -22.45 1.86
C ASP A 475 -18.01 -21.17 1.78
N TYR A 476 -17.94 -20.41 2.88
CA TYR A 476 -17.09 -19.22 2.97
C TYR A 476 -15.61 -19.56 2.80
N VAL A 477 -15.12 -20.57 3.52
CA VAL A 477 -13.73 -21.02 3.44
C VAL A 477 -13.44 -21.66 2.09
N ASP A 478 -14.38 -22.42 1.51
CA ASP A 478 -14.20 -23.00 0.18
C ASP A 478 -14.12 -21.90 -0.90
N LEU A 479 -14.89 -20.82 -0.77
CA LEU A 479 -14.79 -19.64 -1.62
C LEU A 479 -13.46 -18.89 -1.39
N ALA A 480 -13.03 -18.74 -0.14
CA ALA A 480 -11.74 -18.14 0.22
C ALA A 480 -10.54 -18.98 -0.28
N ARG A 481 -10.67 -20.31 -0.31
CA ARG A 481 -9.62 -21.23 -0.77
C ARG A 481 -9.53 -21.29 -2.29
N LYS A 482 -10.68 -21.27 -2.99
CA LYS A 482 -10.73 -21.21 -4.47
C LYS A 482 -10.21 -19.88 -5.03
N THR A 483 -10.21 -18.81 -4.23
CA THR A 483 -9.78 -17.48 -4.64
C THR A 483 -8.28 -17.23 -4.56
N GLY A 484 -7.48 -18.16 -4.02
CA GLY A 484 -6.01 -18.08 -3.97
C GLY A 484 -5.48 -16.86 -3.19
N ASN A 485 -4.72 -17.08 -2.12
CA ASN A 485 -3.80 -16.09 -1.51
C ASN A 485 -4.34 -14.74 -1.00
N PHE A 486 -5.58 -14.67 -0.50
CA PHE A 486 -6.12 -13.46 0.17
C PHE A 486 -5.97 -13.42 1.70
N ASN A 487 -4.87 -13.91 2.28
CA ASN A 487 -4.60 -13.75 3.73
C ASN A 487 -3.52 -12.71 4.06
N ASN A 488 -3.23 -11.76 3.16
CA ASN A 488 -2.34 -10.63 3.49
C ASN A 488 -3.07 -9.42 4.09
N ILE A 489 -4.41 -9.44 4.15
CA ILE A 489 -5.21 -8.48 4.94
C ILE A 489 -5.85 -9.22 6.11
N ASP A 490 -5.02 -10.00 6.77
CA ASP A 490 -5.28 -10.56 8.09
C ASP A 490 -5.31 -9.38 9.08
N CYS A 491 -6.43 -9.12 9.76
CA CYS A 491 -6.50 -8.09 10.79
C CYS A 491 -5.51 -8.42 11.92
N ASP A 492 -4.53 -7.52 12.12
CA ASP A 492 -3.36 -7.75 12.98
C ASP A 492 -3.58 -7.51 14.48
N GLU A 493 -4.79 -7.15 14.92
CA GLU A 493 -5.05 -6.97 16.34
C GLU A 493 -5.71 -8.20 16.95
N ASP A 494 -5.12 -8.74 18.03
CA ASP A 494 -5.84 -9.51 19.05
C ASP A 494 -6.89 -8.58 19.67
N THR A 495 -8.00 -8.38 18.98
CA THR A 495 -9.10 -7.55 19.46
C THR A 495 -9.94 -8.42 20.39
N SER A 496 -9.81 -8.17 21.69
CA SER A 496 -10.82 -8.60 22.66
C SER A 496 -12.18 -8.03 22.25
N ASP A 497 -13.14 -8.92 22.02
CA ASP A 497 -14.56 -8.67 21.68
C ASP A 497 -14.82 -7.53 20.68
N PHE A 498 -14.96 -7.88 19.40
CA PHE A 498 -15.55 -7.01 18.36
C PHE A 498 -16.98 -6.59 18.74
N ASP A 499 -17.17 -5.37 19.26
CA ASP A 499 -18.48 -4.88 19.69
C ASP A 499 -19.30 -4.13 18.61
N LEU A 500 -19.49 -4.76 17.43
CA LEU A 500 -20.28 -4.16 16.35
C LEU A 500 -21.80 -4.29 16.62
N ASP A 501 -22.46 -3.17 16.90
CA ASP A 501 -23.91 -3.07 17.08
C ASP A 501 -24.62 -2.93 15.72
N VAL A 502 -25.00 -4.08 15.15
CA VAL A 502 -25.79 -4.18 13.92
C VAL A 502 -27.16 -3.51 14.14
N PRO A 503 -27.59 -2.54 13.31
CA PRO A 503 -28.90 -1.92 13.43
C PRO A 503 -30.03 -2.95 13.40
N SER A 504 -31.07 -2.76 14.23
CA SER A 504 -32.24 -3.63 14.20
C SER A 504 -33.15 -3.29 13.03
N HIS A 505 -33.72 -4.33 12.39
CA HIS A 505 -34.67 -4.22 11.29
C HIS A 505 -35.93 -3.38 11.61
N ALA A 506 -36.25 -3.21 12.90
CA ALA A 506 -37.46 -2.56 13.38
C ALA A 506 -37.41 -1.02 13.29
N THR A 507 -36.22 -0.42 13.31
CA THR A 507 -36.05 1.04 13.38
C THR A 507 -36.44 1.75 12.06
N GLN A 508 -36.46 1.01 10.94
CA GLN A 508 -36.71 1.56 9.61
C GLN A 508 -38.22 1.74 9.31
N ARG A 509 -39.08 0.86 9.83
CA ARG A 509 -40.54 0.97 9.64
C ARG A 509 -41.16 2.10 10.48
N SER A 510 -40.58 2.44 11.63
CA SER A 510 -41.08 3.55 12.46
C SER A 510 -40.79 4.92 11.85
N ALA A 511 -39.67 5.08 11.14
CA ALA A 511 -39.30 6.36 10.50
C ALA A 511 -40.17 6.69 9.27
N GLN A 512 -40.61 5.67 8.51
CA GLN A 512 -41.53 5.86 7.39
C GLN A 512 -43.00 5.98 7.83
N GLY A 513 -43.41 5.32 8.93
CA GLY A 513 -44.77 5.39 9.46
C GLY A 513 -45.13 6.71 10.17
N ALA A 514 -44.13 7.44 10.68
CA ALA A 514 -44.36 8.69 11.43
C ALA A 514 -44.57 9.95 10.57
N ARG A 515 -44.54 9.85 9.24
CA ARG A 515 -44.75 11.00 8.33
C ARG A 515 -46.19 11.17 7.83
N ALA A 516 -47.13 10.36 8.29
CA ALA A 516 -48.52 10.41 7.84
C ALA A 516 -49.49 10.61 9.02
N GLU A 517 -49.46 11.78 9.65
CA GLU A 517 -50.61 12.37 10.36
C GLU A 517 -50.26 13.80 10.84
N GLU A 518 -50.63 14.82 10.04
CA GLU A 518 -50.68 16.21 10.50
C GLU A 518 -52.10 16.54 11.00
N PRO A 519 -52.25 17.17 12.18
CA PRO A 519 -53.38 18.01 12.48
C PRO A 519 -53.06 19.48 12.21
N GLN A 520 -53.97 20.12 11.48
CA GLN A 520 -53.96 21.52 11.08
C GLN A 520 -53.90 22.51 12.26
N GLY A 521 -53.06 23.55 12.13
CA GLY A 521 -53.04 24.67 13.07
C GLY A 521 -52.00 25.75 12.73
N SER A 522 -52.44 26.78 12.01
CA SER A 522 -51.74 28.02 11.60
C SER A 522 -50.80 28.64 12.65
N THR A 523 -49.64 29.25 12.35
CA THR A 523 -49.52 30.52 11.60
C THR A 523 -48.04 30.93 11.38
N ARG A 524 -47.67 31.18 10.11
CA ARG A 524 -46.64 32.10 9.56
C ARG A 524 -45.14 31.85 9.85
N LEU A 525 -44.42 31.42 8.82
CA LEU A 525 -43.58 32.28 7.95
C LEU A 525 -43.50 31.64 6.54
N ARG A 526 -43.63 32.46 5.48
CA ARG A 526 -43.77 32.04 4.07
C ARG A 526 -42.42 32.01 3.32
N PRO A 527 -42.35 31.35 2.14
CA PRO A 527 -41.18 30.63 1.64
C PRO A 527 -40.46 31.30 0.46
N GLY A 528 -39.18 30.96 0.27
CA GLY A 528 -38.38 31.31 -0.91
C GLY A 528 -38.01 30.07 -1.72
N ARG A 529 -38.63 29.95 -2.90
CA ARG A 529 -38.34 28.95 -3.94
C ARG A 529 -36.91 29.13 -4.49
N VAL A 530 -36.08 28.10 -4.42
CA VAL A 530 -34.95 27.88 -5.36
C VAL A 530 -34.76 26.37 -5.57
N TRP A 531 -35.75 25.73 -6.16
CA TRP A 531 -35.63 24.43 -6.85
C TRP A 531 -36.28 24.64 -8.20
N GLU A 532 -35.52 25.24 -9.13
CA GLU A 532 -35.77 25.34 -10.58
C GLU A 532 -34.83 26.42 -11.15
N ARG A 533 -33.57 26.03 -11.38
CA ARG A 533 -32.62 26.59 -12.36
C ARG A 533 -31.27 25.97 -12.08
N HIS A 534 -31.01 24.85 -12.74
CA HIS A 534 -29.78 24.54 -13.49
C HIS A 534 -29.97 23.17 -14.16
N MET A 535 -31.07 23.06 -14.91
CA MET A 535 -31.20 22.13 -16.04
C MET A 535 -31.14 23.03 -17.27
N LEU A 536 -29.95 23.14 -17.87
CA LEU A 536 -29.66 23.48 -19.28
C LEU A 536 -28.18 23.88 -19.37
N VAL A 537 -27.31 22.90 -19.62
CA VAL A 537 -26.30 22.92 -20.69
C VAL A 537 -26.04 21.45 -21.03
N ARG A 538 -26.90 20.90 -21.89
CA ARG A 538 -26.53 19.78 -22.76
C ARG A 538 -25.93 20.41 -24.03
N GLU A 539 -24.98 19.69 -24.64
CA GLU A 539 -24.28 20.00 -25.91
C GLU A 539 -23.20 21.09 -25.70
N THR A 540 -21.90 20.77 -25.71
CA THR A 540 -21.14 20.17 -26.80
C THR A 540 -19.95 19.33 -26.30
N TRP A 541 -19.98 18.03 -26.53
CA TRP A 541 -18.79 17.19 -26.58
C TRP A 541 -18.64 16.76 -28.04
N ASN A 542 -17.94 17.58 -28.82
CA ASN A 542 -17.43 17.15 -30.12
C ASN A 542 -15.98 16.73 -29.94
N ILE A 543 -15.75 15.49 -30.31
CA ILE A 543 -14.45 14.90 -30.60
C ILE A 543 -13.89 15.64 -31.83
N GLU A 544 -12.72 16.25 -31.66
CA GLU A 544 -11.65 16.34 -32.66
C GLU A 544 -10.31 16.19 -31.95
#